data_AF-A0A252B8D5-F1
#
_entry.id   AF-A0A252B8D5-F1
#
_cell.length_a   1.000
_cell.length_b   1.000
_cell.length_c   1.000
_cell.angle_alpha   90.00
_cell.angle_beta   90.00
_cell.angle_gamma   90.00
#
_symmetry.space_group_name_H-M   'P 1'
#
loop_
_entity.id
_entity.type
_entity.pdbx_description
1 polymer ?
#
loop_
_entity_poly.entity_id
_entity_poly.type
_entity_poly.pdbx_seq_one_letter_code
_entity_poly.pdbx_strand_id
1 'polypeptide(L)'
;MMIHEYLRTLISFVFVLGVLVTFHELGHYLAARWRGVHVEVFSLGFGPALFKWRDKSGTEWRICPIPLGGYVRPHGFDDPEDATEEQKAAWIPGRTFHDKSVWSRAIVILAGPVFNFILAFVLFVLLFATAGQPHVRNEVASVLPGSAAQNAALQKGDVILRIGTHDIAGVEDAQATVAQTPGQKTTLLVQRNGQSLEVPLTIGSTQDSRGGPARGLLGVVFAVEPGKALPLPQAVSAGAKATWNTVVQTLNGVWQIFSGQHTARDLGGPLKIAQLSGQVAQYGFASLLSFMALLSVNLGLINLFPVPLLDGGRLVFYAIEAIRGRPVSKRVQEVSFQTGFALLAGLFLFSTFNDLSSFGLFRWVATLAG
;
A
#
# COMPACT_ATOMS: atom_id res chain seq x y z
N MET A 1 -8.19 -9.66 -28.07
CA MET A 1 -7.60 -8.53 -27.33
C MET A 1 -7.89 -8.64 -25.82
N MET A 2 -9.17 -8.74 -25.41
CA MET A 2 -9.58 -8.83 -24.00
C MET A 2 -8.93 -9.95 -23.15
N ILE A 3 -8.78 -11.17 -23.66
CA ILE A 3 -8.24 -12.31 -22.87
C ILE A 3 -6.78 -12.08 -22.44
N HIS A 4 -5.95 -11.50 -23.31
CA HIS A 4 -4.56 -11.19 -22.97
C HIS A 4 -4.45 -10.12 -21.88
N GLU A 5 -5.38 -9.18 -21.83
CA GLU A 5 -5.41 -8.12 -20.81
C GLU A 5 -5.81 -8.68 -19.45
N TYR A 6 -6.84 -9.54 -19.40
CA TYR A 6 -7.26 -10.21 -18.17
C TYR A 6 -6.17 -11.15 -17.65
N LEU A 7 -5.54 -11.92 -18.54
CA LEU A 7 -4.45 -12.82 -18.16
C LEU A 7 -3.24 -12.05 -17.61
N ARG A 8 -2.84 -10.96 -18.26
CA ARG A 8 -1.77 -10.07 -17.76
C ARG A 8 -2.14 -9.47 -16.41
N THR A 9 -3.38 -9.03 -16.24
CA THR A 9 -3.88 -8.47 -14.98
C THR A 9 -3.77 -9.49 -13.85
N LEU A 10 -4.24 -10.71 -14.10
CA LEU A 10 -4.17 -11.80 -13.15
C LEU A 10 -2.72 -12.16 -12.82
N ILE A 11 -1.87 -12.37 -13.81
CA ILE A 11 -0.46 -12.72 -13.61
C ILE A 11 0.27 -11.61 -12.83
N SER A 12 0.08 -10.36 -13.21
CA SER A 12 0.73 -9.22 -12.55
C SER A 12 0.25 -9.07 -11.11
N PHE A 13 -1.05 -9.22 -10.87
CA PHE A 13 -1.61 -9.18 -9.51
C PHE A 13 -1.05 -10.31 -8.64
N VAL A 14 -1.04 -11.55 -9.13
CA VAL A 14 -0.50 -12.71 -8.41
C VAL A 14 0.99 -12.56 -8.15
N PHE A 15 1.75 -12.04 -9.12
CA PHE A 15 3.18 -11.78 -8.96
C PHE A 15 3.44 -10.72 -7.89
N VAL A 16 2.78 -9.55 -7.99
CA VAL A 16 2.91 -8.45 -7.03
C VAL A 16 2.56 -8.95 -5.64
N LEU A 17 1.35 -9.47 -5.44
CA LEU A 17 0.87 -9.88 -4.11
C LEU A 17 1.68 -11.05 -3.56
N GLY A 18 2.04 -12.02 -4.40
CA GLY A 18 2.89 -13.16 -4.02
C GLY A 18 4.25 -12.73 -3.50
N VAL A 19 4.92 -11.78 -4.17
CA VAL A 19 6.20 -11.24 -3.68
C VAL A 19 6.02 -10.50 -2.35
N LEU A 20 5.03 -9.61 -2.23
CA LEU A 20 4.79 -8.84 -1.01
C LEU A 20 4.52 -9.75 0.20
N VAL A 21 3.61 -10.71 0.04
CA VAL A 21 3.27 -11.68 1.08
C VAL A 21 4.49 -12.53 1.43
N THR A 22 5.21 -13.05 0.44
CA THR A 22 6.38 -13.90 0.70
C THR A 22 7.41 -13.18 1.56
N PHE A 23 7.72 -11.91 1.25
CA PHE A 23 8.69 -11.14 2.02
C PHE A 23 8.18 -10.82 3.44
N HIS A 24 6.89 -10.53 3.59
CA HIS A 24 6.27 -10.35 4.90
C HIS A 24 6.40 -11.62 5.75
N GLU A 25 5.97 -12.77 5.24
CA GLU A 25 6.09 -14.05 5.92
C GLU A 25 7.55 -14.43 6.19
N LEU A 26 8.45 -14.11 5.25
CA LEU A 26 9.90 -14.33 5.42
C LEU A 26 10.45 -13.56 6.63
N GLY A 27 9.92 -12.36 6.90
CA GLY A 27 10.26 -11.59 8.11
C GLY A 27 9.94 -12.36 9.39
N HIS A 28 8.71 -12.86 9.52
CA HIS A 28 8.32 -13.70 10.66
C HIS A 28 9.17 -14.96 10.76
N TYR A 29 9.39 -15.66 9.65
CA TYR A 29 10.19 -16.89 9.59
C TYR A 29 11.62 -16.66 10.09
N LEU A 30 12.31 -15.68 9.53
CA LEU A 30 13.70 -15.39 9.87
C LEU A 30 13.83 -14.92 11.33
N ALA A 31 12.90 -14.08 11.80
CA ALA A 31 12.89 -13.64 13.18
C ALA A 31 12.59 -14.80 14.15
N ALA A 32 11.64 -15.68 13.84
CA ALA A 32 11.33 -16.84 14.68
C ALA A 32 12.56 -17.73 14.84
N ARG A 33 13.23 -18.04 13.72
CA ARG A 33 14.47 -18.81 13.73
C ARG A 33 15.59 -18.13 14.50
N TRP A 34 15.76 -16.82 14.33
CA TRP A 34 16.76 -16.04 15.07
C TRP A 34 16.50 -16.06 16.58
N ARG A 35 15.22 -16.06 17.00
CA ARG A 35 14.82 -16.20 18.42
C ARG A 35 14.80 -17.65 18.90
N GLY A 36 15.28 -18.60 18.10
CA GLY A 36 15.36 -20.01 18.43
C GLY A 36 13.99 -20.68 18.57
N VAL A 37 13.00 -20.21 17.81
CA VAL A 37 11.69 -20.86 17.64
C VAL A 37 11.76 -21.71 16.38
N HIS A 38 11.38 -22.98 16.49
CA HIS A 38 11.28 -23.83 15.30
C HIS A 38 10.06 -23.41 14.48
N VAL A 39 10.14 -23.49 13.15
CA VAL A 39 9.01 -23.20 12.26
C VAL A 39 8.62 -24.47 11.56
N GLU A 40 7.38 -24.90 11.76
CA GLU A 40 6.84 -26.13 11.17
C GLU A 40 6.49 -25.93 9.70
N VAL A 41 5.81 -24.81 9.38
CA VAL A 41 5.26 -24.56 8.05
C VAL A 41 5.55 -23.13 7.62
N PHE A 42 6.00 -22.98 6.37
CA PHE A 42 5.99 -21.73 5.63
C PHE A 42 5.07 -21.92 4.41
N SER A 43 3.95 -21.20 4.35
CA SER A 43 2.96 -21.35 3.28
C SER A 43 2.81 -20.05 2.49
N LEU A 44 2.97 -20.16 1.17
CA LEU A 44 2.55 -19.12 0.23
C LEU A 44 1.18 -19.51 -0.33
N GLY A 45 0.17 -18.73 0.02
CA GLY A 45 -1.22 -18.98 -0.32
C GLY A 45 -1.98 -19.87 0.68
N PHE A 46 -3.26 -20.08 0.36
CA PHE A 46 -4.20 -20.89 1.15
C PHE A 46 -4.74 -22.09 0.35
N GLY A 47 -5.23 -23.10 1.08
CA GLY A 47 -5.79 -24.33 0.52
C GLY A 47 -4.79 -25.50 0.49
N PRO A 48 -5.11 -26.61 -0.20
CA PRO A 48 -4.22 -27.76 -0.32
C PRO A 48 -2.94 -27.38 -1.08
N ALA A 49 -1.80 -27.87 -0.60
CA ALA A 49 -0.51 -27.57 -1.21
C ALA A 49 -0.41 -28.19 -2.62
N LEU A 50 -0.15 -27.35 -3.62
CA LEU A 50 0.21 -27.79 -4.97
C LEU A 50 1.62 -28.38 -4.98
N PHE A 51 2.53 -27.71 -4.28
CA PHE A 51 3.90 -28.14 -4.07
C PHE A 51 4.24 -28.05 -2.59
N LYS A 52 4.93 -29.07 -2.08
CA LYS A 52 5.46 -29.07 -0.72
C LYS A 52 6.82 -29.74 -0.66
N TRP A 53 7.74 -29.18 0.13
CA TRP A 53 9.05 -29.75 0.39
C TRP A 53 9.51 -29.41 1.80
N ARG A 54 10.51 -30.12 2.34
CA ARG A 54 11.12 -29.81 3.64
C ARG A 54 12.54 -29.33 3.46
N ASP A 55 12.90 -28.26 4.17
CA ASP A 55 14.27 -27.75 4.19
C ASP A 55 15.14 -28.49 5.23
N LYS A 56 16.43 -28.16 5.26
CA LYS A 56 17.40 -28.73 6.21
C LYS A 56 17.09 -28.40 7.68
N SER A 57 16.30 -27.36 7.93
CA SER A 57 15.82 -27.01 9.27
C SER A 57 14.58 -27.77 9.70
N GLY A 58 13.98 -28.57 8.82
CA GLY A 58 12.75 -29.32 9.08
C GLY A 58 11.46 -28.54 8.78
N THR A 59 11.56 -27.31 8.26
CA THR A 59 10.38 -26.51 7.89
C THR A 59 9.77 -27.04 6.61
N GLU A 60 8.46 -27.24 6.62
CA GLU A 60 7.68 -27.59 5.43
C GLU A 60 7.27 -26.33 4.67
N TRP A 61 7.81 -26.19 3.47
CA TRP A 61 7.48 -25.11 2.55
C TRP A 61 6.32 -25.55 1.67
N ARG A 62 5.30 -24.70 1.51
CA ARG A 62 4.09 -24.97 0.72
C ARG A 62 3.80 -23.84 -0.25
N ILE A 63 3.39 -24.21 -1.45
CA ILE A 63 2.80 -23.31 -2.44
C ILE A 63 1.37 -23.78 -2.69
N CYS A 64 0.39 -22.90 -2.47
CA CYS A 64 -1.03 -23.20 -2.51
C CYS A 64 -1.74 -22.41 -3.63
N PRO A 65 -2.92 -22.87 -4.12
CA PRO A 65 -3.55 -22.29 -5.29
C PRO A 65 -4.19 -20.91 -5.07
N ILE A 66 -4.52 -20.53 -3.82
CA ILE A 66 -5.14 -19.24 -3.51
C ILE A 66 -4.04 -18.26 -3.10
N PRO A 67 -3.64 -17.30 -3.93
CA PRO A 67 -2.46 -16.46 -3.68
C PRO A 67 -2.74 -15.26 -2.76
N LEU A 68 -3.94 -15.16 -2.16
CA LEU A 68 -4.43 -13.98 -1.41
C LEU A 68 -3.81 -13.82 0.00
N GLY A 69 -2.66 -14.41 0.26
CA GLY A 69 -1.98 -14.34 1.55
C GLY A 69 -1.01 -15.50 1.74
N GLY A 70 -0.53 -15.66 2.96
CA GLY A 70 0.42 -16.68 3.36
C GLY A 70 0.37 -16.82 4.87
N TYR A 71 1.13 -17.76 5.40
CA TYR A 71 1.34 -17.84 6.84
C TYR A 71 2.63 -18.58 7.17
N VAL A 72 3.28 -18.12 8.22
CA VAL A 72 4.26 -18.90 8.98
C VAL A 72 3.57 -19.54 10.18
N ARG A 73 3.80 -20.84 10.38
CA ARG A 73 3.38 -21.56 11.59
C ARG A 73 4.61 -21.87 12.46
N PRO A 74 4.88 -21.05 13.48
CA PRO A 74 5.85 -21.39 14.51
C PRO A 74 5.43 -22.64 15.28
N HIS A 75 6.41 -23.41 15.75
CA HIS A 75 6.21 -24.57 16.61
C HIS A 75 5.57 -24.12 17.93
N GLY A 76 4.49 -24.78 18.35
CA GLY A 76 3.75 -24.40 19.56
C GLY A 76 3.12 -23.00 19.48
N PHE A 77 2.69 -22.58 18.28
CA PHE A 77 1.85 -21.40 18.09
C PHE A 77 0.41 -21.61 18.58
N ASP A 78 -0.05 -22.86 18.56
CA ASP A 78 -1.31 -23.25 19.21
C ASP A 78 -1.19 -23.02 20.72
N ASP A 79 -2.25 -22.48 21.30
CA ASP A 79 -2.26 -22.18 22.73
C ASP A 79 -2.15 -23.48 23.54
N PRO A 80 -1.34 -23.51 24.61
CA PRO A 80 -1.08 -24.77 25.29
C PRO A 80 -2.29 -25.48 25.88
N GLU A 81 -3.35 -24.74 26.22
CA GLU A 81 -4.57 -25.38 26.76
C GLU A 81 -5.45 -25.97 25.64
N ASP A 82 -5.25 -25.58 24.38
CA ASP A 82 -6.03 -26.03 23.21
C ASP A 82 -5.31 -27.09 22.38
N ALA A 83 -4.02 -27.33 22.67
CA ALA A 83 -3.22 -28.35 22.02
C ALA A 83 -3.59 -29.75 22.54
N THR A 84 -3.73 -30.71 21.62
CA THR A 84 -3.91 -32.13 21.97
C THR A 84 -2.67 -32.64 22.73
N GLU A 85 -2.84 -33.70 23.51
CA GLU A 85 -1.73 -34.32 24.24
C GLU A 85 -0.61 -34.79 23.27
N GLU A 86 -0.97 -35.18 22.05
CA GLU A 86 -0.02 -35.51 20.98
C GLU A 86 0.77 -34.27 20.49
N GLN A 87 0.10 -33.12 20.34
CA GLN A 87 0.74 -31.86 19.97
C GLN A 87 1.69 -31.38 21.08
N LYS A 88 1.27 -31.46 22.35
CA LYS A 88 2.10 -31.14 23.51
C LYS A 88 3.32 -32.06 23.60
N ALA A 89 3.15 -33.37 23.36
CA ALA A 89 4.24 -34.33 23.33
C ALA A 89 5.26 -34.08 22.20
N ALA A 90 4.82 -33.46 21.10
CA ALA A 90 5.69 -33.04 20.00
C ALA A 90 6.41 -31.70 20.27
N TRP A 91 6.14 -31.01 21.37
CA TRP A 91 6.85 -29.76 21.70
C TRP A 91 8.27 -30.03 22.16
N ILE A 92 9.20 -29.27 21.59
CA ILE A 92 10.60 -29.28 21.99
C ILE A 92 10.77 -28.13 23.01
N PRO A 93 11.03 -28.42 24.30
CA PRO A 93 11.13 -27.39 25.33
C PRO A 93 12.12 -26.29 24.95
N GLY A 94 11.73 -25.03 25.14
CA GLY A 94 12.54 -23.87 24.82
C GLY A 94 12.65 -23.55 23.33
N ARG A 95 12.00 -24.32 22.45
CA ARG A 95 11.88 -24.05 21.00
C ARG A 95 10.45 -23.75 20.55
N THR A 96 9.48 -23.79 21.46
CA THR A 96 8.11 -23.35 21.17
C THR A 96 8.01 -21.82 21.20
N PHE A 97 6.99 -21.29 20.54
CA PHE A 97 6.73 -19.85 20.51
C PHE A 97 6.25 -19.31 21.86
N HIS A 98 5.38 -20.04 22.57
CA HIS A 98 4.84 -19.63 23.88
C HIS A 98 5.87 -19.64 25.01
N ASP A 99 6.91 -20.47 24.93
CA ASP A 99 8.02 -20.48 25.91
C ASP A 99 8.86 -19.20 25.86
N LYS A 100 8.76 -18.43 24.77
CA LYS A 100 9.58 -17.23 24.60
C LYS A 100 8.99 -16.03 25.35
N SER A 101 9.88 -15.22 25.91
CA SER A 101 9.53 -13.92 26.49
C SER A 101 8.65 -13.08 25.54
N VAL A 102 7.81 -12.23 26.13
CA VAL A 102 6.94 -11.29 25.40
C VAL A 102 7.71 -10.51 24.34
N TRP A 103 8.92 -10.03 24.67
CA TRP A 103 9.78 -9.30 23.75
C TRP A 103 10.23 -10.13 22.54
N SER A 104 10.61 -11.39 22.77
CA SER A 104 10.95 -12.30 21.66
C SER A 104 9.74 -12.52 20.75
N ARG A 105 8.55 -12.75 21.31
CA ARG A 105 7.33 -12.93 20.51
C ARG A 105 6.96 -11.66 19.75
N ALA A 106 7.07 -10.49 20.38
CA ALA A 106 6.84 -9.20 19.75
C ALA A 106 7.81 -8.93 18.59
N ILE A 107 9.11 -9.27 18.72
CA ILE A 107 10.08 -9.15 17.63
C ILE A 107 9.67 -10.01 16.43
N VAL A 108 9.24 -11.25 16.66
CA VAL A 108 8.81 -12.15 15.58
C VAL A 108 7.61 -11.57 14.84
N ILE A 109 6.61 -11.06 15.55
CA ILE A 109 5.43 -10.44 14.94
C ILE A 109 5.79 -9.13 14.24
N LEU A 110 6.64 -8.29 14.82
CA LEU A 110 7.06 -7.03 14.22
C LEU A 110 7.91 -7.22 12.94
N ALA A 111 8.60 -8.35 12.83
CA ALA A 111 9.51 -8.61 11.71
C ALA A 111 8.79 -8.67 10.35
N GLY A 112 7.55 -9.16 10.28
CA GLY A 112 6.80 -9.21 9.03
C GLY A 112 6.60 -7.81 8.41
N PRO A 113 5.98 -6.86 9.14
CA PRO A 113 5.85 -5.48 8.68
C PRO A 113 7.18 -4.80 8.39
N VAL A 114 8.21 -5.03 9.21
CA VAL A 114 9.56 -4.49 8.98
C VAL A 114 10.14 -4.97 7.65
N PHE A 115 9.95 -6.24 7.30
CA PHE A 115 10.42 -6.79 6.03
C PHE A 115 9.71 -6.19 4.82
N ASN A 116 8.47 -5.76 4.96
CA ASN A 116 7.80 -4.98 3.91
C ASN A 116 8.47 -3.60 3.72
N PHE A 117 8.82 -2.88 4.79
CA PHE A 117 9.55 -1.62 4.65
C PHE A 117 10.94 -1.83 4.02
N ILE A 118 11.63 -2.91 4.39
CA ILE A 118 12.92 -3.29 3.78
C ILE A 118 12.73 -3.59 2.29
N LEU A 119 11.71 -4.37 1.93
CA LEU A 119 11.41 -4.67 0.54
C LEU A 119 11.11 -3.40 -0.26
N ALA A 120 10.25 -2.52 0.26
CA ALA A 120 9.95 -1.24 -0.38
C ALA A 120 11.21 -0.41 -0.64
N PHE A 121 12.08 -0.30 0.38
CA PHE A 121 13.36 0.38 0.27
C PHE A 121 14.22 -0.23 -0.85
N VAL A 122 14.42 -1.55 -0.84
CA VAL A 122 15.21 -2.25 -1.87
C VAL A 122 14.61 -2.05 -3.26
N LEU A 123 13.29 -2.12 -3.41
CA LEU A 123 12.60 -1.90 -4.69
C LEU A 123 12.80 -0.47 -5.21
N PHE A 124 12.72 0.55 -4.35
CA PHE A 124 13.00 1.93 -4.76
C PHE A 124 14.48 2.14 -5.11
N VAL A 125 15.41 1.57 -4.35
CA VAL A 125 16.85 1.63 -4.69
C VAL A 125 17.11 0.99 -6.05
N LEU A 126 16.56 -0.20 -6.29
CA LEU A 126 16.70 -0.90 -7.58
C LEU A 126 16.09 -0.06 -8.72
N LEU A 127 14.90 0.48 -8.52
CA LEU A 127 14.22 1.34 -9.47
C LEU A 127 15.09 2.55 -9.84
N PHE A 128 15.57 3.29 -8.85
CA PHE A 128 16.34 4.51 -9.10
C PHE A 128 17.75 4.22 -9.64
N ALA A 129 18.34 3.09 -9.29
CA ALA A 129 19.63 2.66 -9.83
C ALA A 129 19.55 2.19 -11.30
N THR A 130 18.37 1.76 -11.77
CA THR A 130 18.21 1.17 -13.12
C THR A 130 17.40 2.05 -14.07
N ALA A 131 16.23 2.50 -13.63
CA ALA A 131 15.30 3.32 -14.41
C ALA A 131 15.38 4.82 -14.06
N GLY A 132 16.10 5.16 -12.99
CA GLY A 132 16.18 6.54 -12.50
C GLY A 132 14.93 6.98 -11.73
N GLN A 133 15.00 8.17 -11.16
CA GLN A 133 13.87 8.79 -10.48
C GLN A 133 13.03 9.59 -11.49
N PRO A 134 11.74 9.28 -11.70
CA PRO A 134 10.89 10.10 -12.56
C PRO A 134 10.78 11.51 -11.97
N HIS A 135 10.94 12.52 -12.81
CA HIS A 135 10.82 13.91 -12.41
C HIS A 135 9.59 14.53 -13.07
N VAL A 136 8.70 15.09 -12.25
CA VAL A 136 7.56 15.85 -12.75
C VAL A 136 8.09 17.22 -13.18
N ARG A 137 7.82 17.60 -14.43
CA ARG A 137 8.16 18.91 -14.98
C ARG A 137 7.01 19.87 -14.73
N ASN A 138 7.30 21.16 -14.59
CA ASN A 138 6.28 22.23 -14.53
C ASN A 138 5.54 22.43 -15.87
N GLU A 139 5.66 21.48 -16.80
CA GLU A 139 5.03 21.47 -18.11
C GLU A 139 3.68 20.75 -18.05
N VAL A 140 2.65 21.33 -18.66
CA VAL A 140 1.32 20.75 -18.76
C VAL A 140 1.33 19.62 -19.78
N ALA A 141 1.10 18.38 -19.34
CA ALA A 141 0.92 17.23 -20.23
C ALA A 141 -0.50 17.16 -20.82
N SER A 142 -1.52 17.49 -20.02
CA SER A 142 -2.91 17.57 -20.48
C SER A 142 -3.74 18.48 -19.57
N VAL A 143 -4.87 18.95 -20.09
CA VAL A 143 -5.83 19.79 -19.40
C VAL A 143 -7.12 19.00 -19.21
N LEU A 144 -7.66 18.99 -17.98
CA LEU A 144 -8.88 18.26 -17.67
C LEU A 144 -10.11 19.02 -18.21
N PRO A 145 -11.09 18.33 -18.83
CA PRO A 145 -12.34 18.96 -19.27
C PRO A 145 -13.11 19.62 -18.11
N GLY A 146 -13.73 20.77 -18.37
CA GLY A 146 -14.51 21.55 -17.39
C GLY A 146 -13.67 22.24 -16.31
N SER A 147 -12.34 22.24 -16.43
CA SER A 147 -11.44 22.78 -15.41
C SER A 147 -11.19 24.28 -15.54
N ALA A 148 -10.68 24.88 -14.46
CA ALA A 148 -10.17 26.25 -14.47
C ALA A 148 -9.10 26.45 -15.54
N ALA A 149 -8.21 25.47 -15.72
CA ALA A 149 -7.18 25.49 -16.74
C ALA A 149 -7.76 25.48 -18.17
N GLN A 150 -8.81 24.70 -18.43
CA GLN A 150 -9.47 24.70 -19.73
C GLN A 150 -10.14 26.05 -20.01
N ASN A 151 -10.85 26.60 -19.02
CA ASN A 151 -11.52 27.90 -19.14
C ASN A 151 -10.52 29.04 -19.38
N ALA A 152 -9.31 28.91 -18.85
CA ALA A 152 -8.21 29.84 -19.05
C ALA A 152 -7.41 29.58 -20.34
N ALA A 153 -7.82 28.63 -21.17
CA ALA A 153 -7.15 28.24 -22.41
C ALA A 153 -5.67 27.85 -22.22
N LEU A 154 -5.33 27.21 -21.09
CA LEU A 154 -4.07 26.49 -20.94
C LEU A 154 -4.00 25.36 -21.97
N GLN A 155 -2.79 25.04 -22.41
CA GLN A 155 -2.53 24.07 -23.46
C GLN A 155 -1.46 23.08 -23.02
N LYS A 156 -1.45 21.91 -23.66
CA LYS A 156 -0.35 20.96 -23.55
C LYS A 156 0.96 21.64 -24.00
N GLY A 157 2.02 21.48 -23.22
CA GLY A 157 3.33 22.08 -23.45
C GLY A 157 3.54 23.42 -22.74
N ASP A 158 2.51 23.98 -22.11
CA ASP A 158 2.69 25.19 -21.29
C ASP A 158 3.52 24.89 -20.05
N VAL A 159 4.56 25.69 -19.80
CA VAL A 159 5.35 25.59 -18.56
C VAL A 159 4.90 26.65 -17.57
N ILE A 160 4.42 26.27 -16.40
CA ILE A 160 3.99 27.21 -15.36
C ILE A 160 5.23 27.76 -14.65
N LEU A 161 5.43 29.07 -14.74
CA LEU A 161 6.56 29.78 -14.13
C LEU A 161 6.15 30.55 -12.87
N ARG A 162 4.94 31.12 -12.83
CA ARG A 162 4.47 31.96 -11.72
C ARG A 162 2.97 31.85 -11.53
N ILE A 163 2.50 31.91 -10.28
CA ILE A 163 1.08 32.02 -9.94
C ILE A 163 0.87 33.31 -9.15
N GLY A 164 0.19 34.28 -9.77
CA GLY A 164 0.07 35.64 -9.22
C GLY A 164 1.45 36.28 -9.10
N THR A 165 1.86 36.54 -7.86
CA THR A 165 3.18 37.11 -7.53
C THR A 165 4.20 36.06 -7.08
N HIS A 166 3.81 34.79 -6.96
CA HIS A 166 4.66 33.72 -6.42
C HIS A 166 5.32 32.91 -7.54
N ASP A 167 6.65 32.99 -7.63
CA ASP A 167 7.44 32.22 -8.59
C ASP A 167 7.43 30.75 -8.21
N ILE A 168 7.12 29.88 -9.18
CA ILE A 168 6.95 28.45 -8.96
C ILE A 168 8.28 27.74 -9.15
N ALA A 169 8.81 27.19 -8.06
CA ALA A 169 10.03 26.39 -8.10
C ALA A 169 9.81 24.97 -8.68
N GLY A 170 8.60 24.44 -8.56
CA GLY A 170 8.28 23.05 -8.91
C GLY A 170 6.78 22.75 -8.87
N VAL A 171 6.41 21.54 -9.28
CA VAL A 171 4.99 21.12 -9.32
C VAL A 171 4.37 21.08 -7.93
N GLU A 172 5.12 20.66 -6.92
CA GLU A 172 4.65 20.61 -5.53
C GLU A 172 4.33 22.02 -5.01
N ASP A 173 5.13 23.02 -5.38
CA ASP A 173 4.92 24.42 -5.04
C ASP A 173 3.69 25.00 -5.75
N ALA A 174 3.53 24.70 -7.04
CA ALA A 174 2.32 25.03 -7.78
C ALA A 174 1.07 24.41 -7.15
N GLN A 175 1.11 23.12 -6.79
CA GLN A 175 0.02 22.41 -6.15
C GLN A 175 -0.32 23.00 -4.78
N ALA A 176 0.69 23.29 -3.95
CA ALA A 176 0.50 23.89 -2.64
C ALA A 176 -0.12 25.30 -2.74
N THR A 177 0.37 26.12 -3.67
CA THR A 177 -0.12 27.48 -3.92
C THR A 177 -1.58 27.46 -4.39
N VAL A 178 -1.90 26.60 -5.35
CA VAL A 178 -3.27 26.46 -5.88
C VAL A 178 -4.22 25.92 -4.81
N ALA A 179 -3.81 24.89 -4.04
CA ALA A 179 -4.67 24.27 -3.04
C ALA A 179 -5.16 25.25 -1.97
N GLN A 180 -4.36 26.27 -1.64
CA GLN A 180 -4.66 27.27 -0.62
C GLN A 180 -5.47 28.48 -1.12
N THR A 181 -5.74 28.55 -2.43
CA THR A 181 -6.34 29.75 -3.06
C THR A 181 -7.63 29.44 -3.83
N PRO A 182 -8.60 28.70 -3.25
CA PRO A 182 -9.83 28.32 -3.94
C PRO A 182 -10.66 29.55 -4.36
N GLY A 183 -11.09 29.59 -5.62
CA GLY A 183 -11.93 30.68 -6.15
C GLY A 183 -11.20 32.00 -6.37
N GLN A 184 -9.90 32.08 -6.09
CA GLN A 184 -9.13 33.31 -6.27
C GLN A 184 -8.92 33.59 -7.76
N LYS A 185 -9.16 34.85 -8.16
CA LYS A 185 -8.73 35.38 -9.46
C LYS A 185 -7.24 35.67 -9.40
N THR A 186 -6.48 35.07 -10.31
CA THR A 186 -5.03 35.23 -10.38
C THR A 186 -4.57 35.23 -11.83
N THR A 187 -3.29 35.47 -12.05
CA THR A 187 -2.64 35.42 -13.36
C THR A 187 -1.53 34.39 -13.32
N LEU A 188 -1.50 33.44 -14.25
CA LEU A 188 -0.35 32.56 -14.44
C LEU A 188 0.62 33.23 -15.39
N LEU A 189 1.90 33.19 -15.06
CA LEU A 189 2.95 33.34 -16.07
C LEU A 189 3.26 31.95 -16.58
N VAL A 190 3.01 31.71 -17.87
CA VAL A 190 3.34 30.45 -18.53
C VAL A 190 4.30 30.68 -19.69
N GLN A 191 5.17 29.72 -19.94
CA GLN A 191 5.96 29.68 -21.15
C GLN A 191 5.28 28.78 -22.18
N ARG A 192 4.89 29.34 -23.32
CA ARG A 192 4.30 28.62 -24.47
C ARG A 192 5.15 28.89 -25.70
N ASN A 193 5.67 27.85 -26.34
CA ASN A 193 6.54 27.97 -27.52
C ASN A 193 7.73 28.94 -27.30
N GLY A 194 8.29 28.96 -26.09
CA GLY A 194 9.40 29.84 -25.72
C GLY A 194 9.02 31.27 -25.34
N GLN A 195 7.78 31.69 -25.57
CA GLN A 195 7.28 33.01 -25.18
C GLN A 195 6.59 32.97 -23.82
N SER A 196 6.81 34.01 -23.00
CA SER A 196 6.09 34.18 -21.74
C SER A 196 4.74 34.83 -21.98
N LEU A 197 3.68 34.17 -21.53
CA LEU A 197 2.29 34.62 -21.64
C LEU A 197 1.69 34.76 -20.24
N GLU A 198 0.98 35.86 -20.02
CA GLU A 198 0.16 36.04 -18.84
C GLU A 198 -1.26 35.53 -19.11
N VAL A 199 -1.67 34.53 -18.35
CA VAL A 199 -2.97 33.86 -18.49
C VAL A 199 -3.81 34.16 -17.26
N PRO A 200 -4.81 35.07 -17.35
CA PRO A 200 -5.73 35.30 -16.24
C PRO A 200 -6.62 34.07 -16.07
N LEU A 201 -6.77 33.61 -14.83
CA LEU A 201 -7.73 32.56 -14.49
C LEU A 201 -8.39 32.83 -13.14
N THR A 202 -9.48 32.09 -12.91
CA THR A 202 -10.02 31.88 -11.57
C THR A 202 -9.71 30.47 -11.15
N ILE A 203 -9.03 30.28 -10.02
CA ILE A 203 -8.72 28.96 -9.50
C ILE A 203 -10.02 28.23 -9.19
N GLY A 204 -10.17 27.02 -9.71
CA GLY A 204 -11.35 26.19 -9.45
C GLY A 204 -11.45 25.89 -7.97
N SER A 205 -12.66 25.80 -7.45
CA SER A 205 -12.91 25.47 -6.04
C SER A 205 -13.62 24.12 -5.99
N THR A 206 -13.03 23.15 -5.28
CA THR A 206 -13.76 21.96 -4.87
C THR A 206 -14.05 22.06 -3.38
N GLN A 207 -15.32 21.95 -3.02
CA GLN A 207 -15.69 21.72 -1.63
C GLN A 207 -15.54 20.24 -1.35
N ASP A 208 -14.89 19.94 -0.25
CA ASP A 208 -14.97 18.62 0.33
C ASP A 208 -16.46 18.27 0.56
N SER A 209 -16.88 17.11 0.09
CA SER A 209 -18.27 16.64 0.10
C SER A 209 -18.87 16.55 1.51
N ARG A 210 -18.07 16.78 2.56
CA ARG A 210 -18.49 16.77 3.97
C ARG A 210 -18.19 18.06 4.74
N GLY A 211 -18.00 19.20 4.04
CA GLY A 211 -17.92 20.52 4.67
C GLY A 211 -16.53 20.94 5.16
N GLY A 212 -15.47 20.24 4.73
CA GLY A 212 -14.09 20.70 4.90
C GLY A 212 -13.80 22.01 4.14
N PRO A 213 -12.70 22.70 4.46
CA PRO A 213 -12.30 23.92 3.77
C PRO A 213 -12.15 23.65 2.27
N ALA A 214 -12.67 24.56 1.45
CA ALA A 214 -12.55 24.45 0.00
C ALA A 214 -11.07 24.34 -0.42
N ARG A 215 -10.77 23.49 -1.39
CA ARG A 215 -9.43 23.36 -1.97
C ARG A 215 -9.43 23.88 -3.39
N GLY A 216 -8.38 24.62 -3.73
CA GLY A 216 -8.20 25.08 -5.10
C GLY A 216 -7.72 23.97 -6.03
N LEU A 217 -8.21 23.98 -7.27
CA LEU A 217 -7.80 23.05 -8.33
C LEU A 217 -7.61 23.81 -9.63
N LEU A 218 -6.47 23.56 -10.29
CA LEU A 218 -6.20 24.10 -11.62
C LEU A 218 -6.82 23.20 -12.70
N GLY A 219 -6.68 21.87 -12.53
CA GLY A 219 -7.15 20.85 -13.48
C GLY A 219 -6.20 20.59 -14.64
N VAL A 220 -4.90 20.49 -14.35
CA VAL A 220 -3.85 20.05 -15.27
C VAL A 220 -3.22 18.76 -14.79
N VAL A 221 -2.76 17.94 -15.74
CA VAL A 221 -1.82 16.85 -15.51
C VAL A 221 -0.45 17.34 -15.94
N PHE A 222 0.55 17.24 -15.06
CA PHE A 222 1.91 17.64 -15.38
C PHE A 222 2.66 16.53 -16.14
N ALA A 223 3.61 16.94 -16.97
CA ALA A 223 4.48 16.02 -17.69
C ALA A 223 5.45 15.34 -16.73
N VAL A 224 5.65 14.04 -16.93
CA VAL A 224 6.62 13.25 -16.19
C VAL A 224 7.71 12.84 -17.16
N GLU A 225 8.95 13.22 -16.86
CA GLU A 225 10.12 12.77 -17.62
C GLU A 225 10.73 11.54 -16.95
N PRO A 226 11.08 10.49 -17.73
CA PRO A 226 11.86 9.38 -17.21
C PRO A 226 13.17 9.87 -16.60
N GLY A 227 13.49 9.37 -15.40
CA GLY A 227 14.76 9.67 -14.77
C GLY A 227 15.94 9.06 -15.53
N LYS A 228 17.14 9.55 -15.22
CA LYS A 228 18.37 8.82 -15.52
C LYS A 228 18.76 7.96 -14.32
N ALA A 229 19.33 6.79 -14.60
CA ALA A 229 19.86 5.89 -13.59
C ALA A 229 20.81 6.64 -12.64
N LEU A 230 20.59 6.50 -11.34
CA LEU A 230 21.41 7.12 -10.32
C LEU A 230 22.57 6.19 -9.91
N PRO A 231 23.75 6.73 -9.56
CA PRO A 231 24.79 5.97 -8.89
C PRO A 231 24.26 5.32 -7.61
N LEU A 232 24.75 4.12 -7.27
CA LEU A 232 24.22 3.32 -6.16
C LEU A 232 24.12 4.10 -4.82
N PRO A 233 25.10 4.91 -4.39
CA PRO A 233 24.96 5.68 -3.15
C PRO A 233 23.82 6.70 -3.20
N GLN A 234 23.62 7.35 -4.35
CA GLN A 234 22.52 8.30 -4.55
C GLN A 234 21.19 7.57 -4.61
N ALA A 235 21.12 6.43 -5.30
CA ALA A 235 19.93 5.58 -5.35
C ALA A 235 19.52 5.07 -3.96
N VAL A 236 20.48 4.70 -3.10
CA VAL A 236 20.25 4.35 -1.69
C VAL A 236 19.61 5.52 -0.93
N SER A 237 20.18 6.72 -1.04
CA SER A 237 19.64 7.89 -0.37
C SER A 237 18.24 8.29 -0.89
N ALA A 238 18.03 8.19 -2.21
CA ALA A 238 16.75 8.48 -2.85
C ALA A 238 15.70 7.42 -2.49
N GLY A 239 16.09 6.14 -2.44
CA GLY A 239 15.22 5.05 -2.01
C GLY A 239 14.75 5.22 -0.57
N ALA A 240 15.65 5.58 0.35
CA ALA A 240 15.28 5.87 1.74
C ALA A 240 14.29 7.04 1.84
N LYS A 241 14.54 8.14 1.11
CA LYS A 241 13.62 9.28 1.04
C LYS A 241 12.26 8.89 0.45
N ALA A 242 12.24 8.09 -0.61
CA ALA A 242 11.00 7.64 -1.24
C ALA A 242 10.20 6.75 -0.28
N THR A 243 10.82 5.77 0.38
CA THR A 243 10.15 4.94 1.39
C THR A 243 9.58 5.80 2.51
N TRP A 244 10.35 6.76 3.05
CA TRP A 244 9.89 7.67 4.09
C TRP A 244 8.71 8.53 3.64
N ASN A 245 8.80 9.12 2.45
CA ASN A 245 7.74 9.95 1.88
C ASN A 245 6.47 9.14 1.66
N THR A 246 6.57 7.90 1.16
CA THR A 246 5.42 7.00 1.03
C THR A 246 4.81 6.69 2.39
N VAL A 247 5.62 6.42 3.42
CA VAL A 247 5.11 6.20 4.79
C VAL A 247 4.32 7.41 5.28
N VAL A 248 4.89 8.61 5.18
CA VAL A 248 4.25 9.86 5.62
C VAL A 248 2.97 10.13 4.83
N GLN A 249 2.99 9.95 3.50
CA GLN A 249 1.81 10.14 2.65
C GLN A 249 0.70 9.16 2.99
N THR A 250 1.02 7.89 3.21
CA THR A 250 0.03 6.88 3.60
C THR A 250 -0.58 7.21 4.96
N LEU A 251 0.23 7.59 5.96
CA LEU A 251 -0.27 8.01 7.26
C LEU A 251 -1.14 9.28 7.18
N ASN A 252 -0.74 10.26 6.37
CA ASN A 252 -1.54 11.46 6.12
C ASN A 252 -2.87 11.12 5.43
N GLY A 253 -2.88 10.22 4.45
CA GLY A 253 -4.09 9.77 3.79
C GLY A 253 -5.04 9.06 4.76
N VAL A 254 -4.51 8.18 5.61
CA VAL A 254 -5.28 7.54 6.69
C VAL A 254 -5.84 8.59 7.66
N TRP A 255 -5.02 9.57 8.08
CA TRP A 255 -5.46 10.66 8.93
C TRP A 255 -6.59 11.47 8.30
N GLN A 256 -6.51 11.77 7.01
CA GLN A 256 -7.55 12.50 6.29
C GLN A 256 -8.87 11.73 6.21
N ILE A 257 -8.84 10.39 6.16
CA ILE A 257 -10.05 9.56 6.25
C ILE A 257 -10.68 9.69 7.64
N PHE A 258 -9.87 9.58 8.70
CA PHE A 258 -10.34 9.73 10.09
C PHE A 258 -10.83 11.14 10.40
N SER A 259 -10.18 12.18 9.87
CA SER A 259 -10.59 13.57 10.04
C SER A 259 -11.79 13.97 9.15
N GLY A 260 -12.32 13.04 8.36
CA GLY A 260 -13.49 13.24 7.51
C GLY A 260 -13.23 13.88 6.14
N GLN A 261 -11.98 14.24 5.82
CA GLN A 261 -11.57 14.92 4.58
C GLN A 261 -11.66 14.03 3.32
N HIS A 262 -11.57 12.71 3.48
CA HIS A 262 -11.71 11.73 2.40
C HIS A 262 -12.71 10.64 2.79
N THR A 263 -13.46 10.12 1.80
CA THR A 263 -14.47 9.09 2.07
C THR A 263 -13.87 7.70 1.97
N ALA A 264 -14.41 6.73 2.71
CA ALA A 264 -13.99 5.33 2.62
C ALA A 264 -14.21 4.72 1.21
N ARG A 265 -14.93 5.40 0.31
CA ARG A 265 -15.08 5.01 -1.10
C ARG A 265 -13.81 5.24 -1.93
N ASP A 266 -12.88 6.05 -1.42
CA ASP A 266 -11.59 6.32 -2.04
C ASP A 266 -10.58 5.18 -1.78
N LEU A 267 -10.87 4.28 -0.82
CA LEU A 267 -10.09 3.08 -0.56
C LEU A 267 -10.35 2.04 -1.65
N GLY A 268 -9.35 1.83 -2.51
CA GLY A 268 -9.41 0.82 -3.54
C GLY A 268 -9.39 -0.59 -2.95
N GLY A 269 -10.31 -1.44 -3.40
CA GLY A 269 -10.36 -2.83 -2.95
C GLY A 269 -9.39 -3.75 -3.68
N PRO A 270 -9.43 -5.06 -3.34
CA PRO A 270 -8.58 -6.08 -3.97
C PRO A 270 -8.76 -6.16 -5.48
N LEU A 271 -9.98 -5.92 -6.00
CA LEU A 271 -10.25 -5.95 -7.43
C LEU A 271 -9.62 -4.75 -8.13
N LYS A 272 -9.72 -3.56 -7.52
CA LYS A 272 -9.05 -2.35 -8.03
C LYS A 272 -7.53 -2.49 -8.00
N ILE A 273 -6.95 -3.09 -6.95
CA ILE A 273 -5.51 -3.39 -6.89
C ILE A 273 -5.12 -4.35 -8.01
N ALA A 274 -5.92 -5.39 -8.28
CA ALA A 274 -5.66 -6.32 -9.38
C ALA A 274 -5.65 -5.59 -10.73
N GLN A 275 -6.69 -4.81 -11.01
CA GLN A 275 -6.79 -4.01 -12.23
C GLN A 275 -5.61 -3.04 -12.39
N LEU A 276 -5.28 -2.30 -11.34
CA LEU A 276 -4.15 -1.37 -11.34
C LEU A 276 -2.83 -2.09 -11.56
N SER A 277 -2.63 -3.29 -10.97
CA SER A 277 -1.44 -4.11 -11.24
C SER A 277 -1.31 -4.45 -12.72
N GLY A 278 -2.41 -4.84 -13.36
CA GLY A 278 -2.46 -5.15 -14.79
C GLY A 278 -2.27 -3.94 -15.70
N GLN A 279 -2.77 -2.78 -15.31
CA GLN A 279 -2.58 -1.52 -16.02
C GLN A 279 -1.13 -1.04 -15.89
N VAL A 280 -0.58 -1.04 -14.67
CA VAL A 280 0.79 -0.61 -14.39
C VAL A 280 1.81 -1.49 -15.11
N ALA A 281 1.56 -2.80 -15.19
CA ALA A 281 2.41 -3.72 -15.94
C ALA A 281 2.51 -3.38 -17.44
N GLN A 282 1.52 -2.70 -18.02
CA GLN A 282 1.57 -2.25 -19.42
C GLN A 282 2.56 -1.11 -19.63
N TYR A 283 2.78 -0.29 -18.61
CA TYR A 283 3.78 0.77 -18.62
C TYR A 283 5.20 0.26 -18.35
N GLY A 284 5.38 -1.06 -18.27
CA GLY A 284 6.68 -1.71 -18.13
C GLY A 284 7.05 -2.09 -16.70
N PHE A 285 8.17 -2.82 -16.60
CA PHE A 285 8.61 -3.43 -15.34
C PHE A 285 9.01 -2.39 -14.28
N ALA A 286 9.59 -1.26 -14.67
CA ALA A 286 9.94 -0.17 -13.74
C ALA A 286 8.70 0.39 -13.02
N SER A 287 7.60 0.60 -13.75
CA SER A 287 6.32 1.04 -13.20
C SER A 287 5.77 0.00 -12.21
N LEU A 288 5.89 -1.30 -12.55
CA LEU A 288 5.48 -2.39 -11.67
C LEU A 288 6.29 -2.43 -10.37
N LEU A 289 7.62 -2.23 -10.42
CA LEU A 289 8.47 -2.13 -9.22
C LEU A 289 8.06 -0.95 -8.33
N SER A 290 7.80 0.22 -8.92
CA SER A 290 7.33 1.39 -8.16
C SER A 290 5.99 1.10 -7.46
N PHE A 291 5.07 0.43 -8.15
CA PHE A 291 3.77 0.06 -7.60
C PHE A 291 3.90 -0.99 -6.49
N MET A 292 4.76 -2.00 -6.68
CA MET A 292 5.10 -2.97 -5.64
C MET A 292 5.69 -2.30 -4.41
N ALA A 293 6.60 -1.33 -4.57
CA ALA A 293 7.20 -0.61 -3.45
C ALA A 293 6.14 0.17 -2.65
N LEU A 294 5.23 0.87 -3.33
CA LEU A 294 4.09 1.56 -2.72
C LEU A 294 3.20 0.59 -1.94
N LEU A 295 2.80 -0.52 -2.57
CA LEU A 295 1.94 -1.51 -1.92
C LEU A 295 2.65 -2.20 -0.75
N SER A 296 3.96 -2.40 -0.82
CA SER A 296 4.77 -2.97 0.25
C SER A 296 4.74 -2.06 1.49
N VAL A 297 4.97 -0.75 1.33
CA VAL A 297 4.84 0.22 2.43
C VAL A 297 3.43 0.18 3.03
N ASN A 298 2.39 0.17 2.19
CA ASN A 298 1.00 0.14 2.65
C ASN A 298 0.68 -1.14 3.44
N LEU A 299 1.10 -2.31 2.94
CA LEU A 299 0.91 -3.59 3.61
C LEU A 299 1.65 -3.63 4.95
N GLY A 300 2.89 -3.13 5.00
CA GLY A 300 3.65 -2.97 6.23
C GLY A 300 2.94 -2.07 7.25
N LEU A 301 2.47 -0.90 6.84
CA LEU A 301 1.76 0.04 7.72
C LEU A 301 0.43 -0.51 8.23
N ILE A 302 -0.40 -1.07 7.34
CA ILE A 302 -1.72 -1.61 7.71
C ILE A 302 -1.55 -2.75 8.71
N ASN A 303 -0.57 -3.64 8.50
CA ASN A 303 -0.31 -4.73 9.45
C ASN A 303 0.18 -4.24 10.81
N LEU A 304 0.71 -3.01 10.94
CA LEU A 304 1.05 -2.42 12.24
C LEU A 304 -0.13 -1.78 12.97
N PHE A 305 -1.27 -1.58 12.31
CA PHE A 305 -2.43 -1.00 12.97
C PHE A 305 -2.98 -1.92 14.07
N PRO A 306 -3.54 -1.37 15.15
CA PRO A 306 -4.05 -2.12 16.29
C PRO A 306 -5.42 -2.75 15.98
N VAL A 307 -5.53 -3.42 14.83
CA VAL A 307 -6.72 -4.12 14.39
C VAL A 307 -6.54 -5.61 14.72
N PRO A 308 -7.48 -6.24 15.43
CA PRO A 308 -7.40 -7.67 15.68
C PRO A 308 -7.34 -8.46 14.36
N LEU A 309 -6.64 -9.59 14.37
CA LEU A 309 -6.26 -10.43 13.21
C LEU A 309 -5.02 -9.95 12.45
N LEU A 310 -4.64 -8.67 12.54
CA LEU A 310 -3.35 -8.17 12.03
C LEU A 310 -2.24 -8.29 13.09
N ASP A 311 -0.99 -8.13 12.65
CA ASP A 311 0.19 -8.19 13.52
C ASP A 311 0.13 -7.15 14.65
N GLY A 312 -0.27 -5.92 14.34
CA GLY A 312 -0.40 -4.83 15.29
C GLY A 312 -1.40 -5.14 16.41
N GLY A 313 -2.48 -5.87 16.11
CA GLY A 313 -3.41 -6.36 17.13
C GLY A 313 -2.74 -7.32 18.13
N ARG A 314 -1.88 -8.22 17.66
CA ARG A 314 -1.10 -9.13 18.54
C ARG A 314 -0.05 -8.35 19.35
N LEU A 315 0.59 -7.35 18.74
CA LEU A 315 1.53 -6.47 19.44
C LEU A 315 0.85 -5.72 20.58
N VAL A 316 -0.41 -5.31 20.42
CA VAL A 316 -1.20 -4.71 21.51
C VAL A 316 -1.40 -5.70 22.66
N PHE A 317 -1.72 -6.98 22.39
CA PHE A 317 -1.83 -7.98 23.45
C PHE A 317 -0.52 -8.20 24.18
N TYR A 318 0.60 -8.23 23.46
CA TYR A 318 1.93 -8.34 24.08
C TYR A 318 2.30 -7.10 24.89
N ALA A 319 1.93 -5.90 24.44
CA ALA A 319 2.12 -4.68 25.24
C ALA A 319 1.32 -4.75 26.55
N ILE A 320 0.06 -5.20 26.49
CA ILE A 320 -0.79 -5.41 27.67
C ILE A 320 -0.20 -6.48 28.59
N GLU A 321 0.29 -7.59 28.04
CA GLU A 321 0.94 -8.66 28.79
C GLU A 321 2.22 -8.19 29.49
N ALA A 322 3.07 -7.40 28.80
CA ALA A 322 4.28 -6.82 29.37
C ALA A 322 3.99 -5.89 30.57
N ILE A 323 2.89 -5.12 30.51
CA ILE A 323 2.47 -4.24 31.61
C ILE A 323 1.85 -5.04 32.77
N ARG A 324 1.01 -6.04 32.46
CA ARG A 324 0.26 -6.81 33.47
C ARG A 324 1.05 -7.97 34.08
N GLY A 325 2.16 -8.36 33.47
CA GLY A 325 2.95 -9.54 33.85
C GLY A 325 2.26 -10.88 33.58
N ARG A 326 1.09 -10.88 32.94
CA ARG A 326 0.31 -12.09 32.59
C ARG A 326 -0.42 -11.91 31.27
N PRO A 327 -0.62 -13.00 30.49
CA PRO A 327 -1.26 -12.92 29.18
C PRO A 327 -2.71 -12.43 29.28
N VAL A 328 -3.19 -11.83 28.19
CA VAL A 328 -4.60 -11.45 28.04
C VAL A 328 -5.45 -12.72 28.03
N SER A 329 -6.61 -12.70 28.70
CA SER A 329 -7.45 -13.89 28.80
C SER A 329 -7.92 -14.37 27.42
N LYS A 330 -8.03 -15.69 27.24
CA LYS A 330 -8.46 -16.32 25.99
C LYS A 330 -9.76 -15.75 25.45
N ARG A 331 -10.77 -15.64 26.33
CA ARG A 331 -12.07 -15.05 26.02
C ARG A 331 -11.93 -13.67 25.34
N VAL A 332 -11.02 -12.83 25.82
CA VAL A 332 -10.79 -11.49 25.27
C VAL A 332 -10.07 -11.58 23.93
N GLN A 333 -9.06 -12.46 23.80
CA GLN A 333 -8.36 -12.67 22.53
C GLN A 333 -9.31 -13.21 21.44
N GLU A 334 -10.11 -14.23 21.75
CA GLU A 334 -11.11 -14.83 20.85
C GLU A 334 -12.14 -13.81 20.39
N VAL A 335 -12.78 -13.08 21.31
CA VAL A 335 -13.76 -12.04 20.98
C VAL A 335 -13.13 -10.95 20.13
N SER A 336 -11.89 -10.56 20.45
CA SER A 336 -11.16 -9.57 19.66
C SER A 336 -10.89 -10.10 18.25
N PHE A 337 -10.39 -11.33 18.08
CA PHE A 337 -10.14 -11.92 16.77
C PHE A 337 -11.42 -12.12 15.96
N GLN A 338 -12.51 -12.56 16.56
CA GLN A 338 -13.81 -12.68 15.90
C GLN A 338 -14.34 -11.33 15.43
N THR A 339 -14.22 -10.30 16.28
CA THR A 339 -14.63 -8.93 15.97
C THR A 339 -13.77 -8.35 14.84
N GLY A 340 -12.44 -8.55 14.91
CA GLY A 340 -11.52 -8.14 13.85
C GLY A 340 -11.79 -8.85 12.54
N PHE A 341 -12.02 -10.17 12.57
CA PHE A 341 -12.40 -10.94 11.39
C PHE A 341 -13.71 -10.44 10.78
N ALA A 342 -14.75 -10.23 11.59
CA ALA A 342 -16.03 -9.70 11.12
C ALA A 342 -15.89 -8.30 10.49
N LEU A 343 -15.07 -7.43 11.11
CA LEU A 343 -14.79 -6.08 10.60
C LEU A 343 -14.04 -6.14 9.26
N LEU A 344 -12.96 -6.93 9.17
CA LEU A 344 -12.17 -7.06 7.95
C LEU A 344 -12.95 -7.74 6.83
N ALA A 345 -13.73 -8.78 7.13
CA ALA A 345 -14.63 -9.42 6.17
C ALA A 345 -15.71 -8.45 5.67
N GLY A 346 -16.31 -7.67 6.59
CA GLY A 346 -17.27 -6.62 6.25
C GLY A 346 -16.65 -5.55 5.33
N LEU A 347 -15.45 -5.07 5.66
CA LEU A 347 -14.72 -4.10 4.84
C LEU A 347 -14.35 -4.69 3.47
N PHE A 348 -13.90 -5.94 3.42
CA PHE A 348 -13.60 -6.64 2.16
C PHE A 348 -14.84 -6.74 1.27
N LEU A 349 -15.99 -7.16 1.82
CA LEU A 349 -17.26 -7.24 1.09
C LEU A 349 -17.72 -5.87 0.61
N PHE A 350 -17.69 -4.86 1.49
CA PHE A 350 -18.04 -3.49 1.15
C PHE A 350 -17.15 -2.92 0.05
N SER A 351 -15.83 -3.10 0.17
CA SER A 351 -14.85 -2.61 -0.79
C SER A 351 -14.97 -3.33 -2.14
N THR A 352 -15.18 -4.65 -2.14
CA THR A 352 -15.45 -5.43 -3.35
C THR A 352 -16.74 -4.97 -4.03
N PHE A 353 -17.80 -4.72 -3.26
CA PHE A 353 -19.05 -4.17 -3.78
C PHE A 353 -18.86 -2.77 -4.38
N ASN A 354 -18.11 -1.90 -3.70
CA ASN A 354 -17.76 -0.56 -4.19
C ASN A 354 -16.95 -0.62 -5.49
N ASP A 355 -15.96 -1.51 -5.56
CA ASP A 355 -15.17 -1.76 -6.77
C ASP A 355 -16.07 -2.21 -7.93
N LEU A 356 -16.92 -3.23 -7.73
CA LEU A 356 -17.86 -3.73 -8.75
C LEU A 356 -18.84 -2.65 -9.23
N SER A 357 -19.31 -1.81 -8.31
CA SER A 357 -20.17 -0.67 -8.63
C SER A 357 -19.43 0.36 -9.49
N SER A 358 -18.19 0.68 -9.13
CA SER A 358 -17.34 1.61 -9.88
C SER A 358 -17.00 1.12 -11.28
N PHE A 359 -16.91 -0.20 -11.47
CA PHE A 359 -16.69 -0.84 -12.77
C PHE A 359 -17.97 -0.94 -13.61
N GLY A 360 -19.10 -0.47 -13.10
CA GLY A 360 -20.36 -0.40 -13.85
C GLY A 360 -21.13 -1.72 -13.91
N LEU A 361 -20.85 -2.69 -13.02
CA LEU A 361 -21.58 -3.97 -12.96
C LEU A 361 -23.10 -3.74 -12.89
N PHE A 362 -23.56 -2.81 -12.05
CA PHE A 362 -24.99 -2.52 -11.91
C PHE A 362 -25.60 -1.84 -13.14
N ARG A 363 -24.82 -1.06 -13.89
CA ARG A 363 -25.28 -0.50 -15.18
C ARG A 363 -25.40 -1.61 -16.23
N TRP A 364 -24.46 -2.54 -16.26
CA TRP A 364 -24.49 -3.71 -17.15
C TRP A 364 -25.64 -4.67 -16.83
N VAL A 365 -25.88 -4.96 -15.54
CA VAL A 365 -27.03 -5.77 -15.11
C VAL A 365 -28.35 -5.06 -15.41
N ALA A 366 -28.45 -3.74 -15.18
CA ALA A 366 -29.65 -2.97 -15.53
C ALA A 366 -29.93 -3.02 -17.04
N THR A 367 -28.91 -2.93 -17.90
CA THR A 367 -29.08 -3.08 -19.36
C THR A 367 -29.46 -4.49 -19.82
N LEU A 368 -29.23 -5.52 -18.98
CA LEU A 368 -29.68 -6.89 -19.25
C LEU A 368 -31.07 -7.18 -18.69
N ALA A 369 -31.49 -6.44 -17.65
CA ALA A 369 -32.77 -6.60 -16.98
C ALA A 369 -33.91 -5.78 -17.63
N GLY A 370 -33.60 -4.91 -18.60
CA GLY A 370 -34.57 -4.11 -19.35
C GLY A 370 -34.43 -2.62 -19.06
#